data_AF-A0A4R2NLZ8-F1
#
_entry.id   AF-A0A4R2NLZ8-F1
#
_cell.length_a   1.000
_cell.length_b   1.000
_cell.length_c   1.000
_cell.angle_alpha   90.00
_cell.angle_beta   90.00
_cell.angle_gamma   90.00
#
_symmetry.space_group_name_H-M   'P 1'
#
loop_
_entity.id
_entity.type
_entity.pdbx_description
1 polymer ?
#
loop_
_entity_poly.entity_id
_entity_poly.type
_entity_poly.pdbx_seq_one_letter_code
_entity_poly.pdbx_strand_id
1 'polypeptide(L)'
;MKKILAYPFILLIRFYQTAISPFTPATCRYTPTCSSYSLEALKKHGVFYGGWLATKRIFSCHPWGGSGYDPVPEKKQKTKL
;
A
#
# COMPACT_ATOMS: atom_id res chain seq x y z
N MET A 1 -8.38 -13.29 -13.66
CA MET A 1 -6.98 -13.80 -13.71
C MET A 1 -5.96 -12.89 -13.01
N LYS A 2 -5.97 -11.54 -13.16
CA LYS A 2 -4.96 -10.63 -12.55
C LYS A 2 -4.96 -10.48 -11.01
N LYS A 3 -6.00 -10.96 -10.29
CA LYS A 3 -6.12 -10.80 -8.82
C LYS A 3 -5.38 -11.89 -8.02
N ILE A 4 -5.12 -13.06 -8.62
CA ILE A 4 -4.52 -14.21 -7.93
C ILE A 4 -3.03 -14.01 -7.67
N LEU A 5 -2.31 -13.34 -8.57
CA LEU A 5 -0.89 -13.00 -8.35
C LEU A 5 -0.67 -12.01 -7.19
N ALA A 6 -1.73 -11.31 -6.74
CA ALA A 6 -1.61 -10.36 -5.63
C ALA A 6 -1.53 -11.05 -4.27
N TYR A 7 -2.04 -12.28 -4.17
CA TYR A 7 -2.15 -13.02 -2.92
C TYR A 7 -0.81 -13.28 -2.23
N PRO A 8 0.23 -13.81 -2.91
CA PRO A 8 1.53 -14.04 -2.27
C PRO A 8 2.17 -12.73 -1.81
N PHE A 9 2.01 -11.64 -2.58
CA PHE A 9 2.55 -10.33 -2.23
C PHE A 9 1.87 -9.70 -1.01
N ILE A 10 0.54 -9.81 -0.95
CA ILE A 10 -0.26 -9.37 0.21
C ILE A 10 0.15 -10.15 1.45
N LEU A 11 0.39 -11.46 1.31
CA LEU A 11 0.82 -12.33 2.40
C LEU A 11 2.22 -11.94 2.91
N LEU A 12 3.14 -11.63 2.01
CA LEU A 12 4.48 -11.14 2.33
C LEU A 12 4.44 -9.80 3.09
N ILE A 13 3.59 -8.87 2.65
CA ILE A 13 3.39 -7.58 3.34
C ILE A 13 2.74 -7.77 4.71
N ARG A 14 1.79 -8.70 4.84
CA ARG A 14 1.22 -9.05 6.15
C ARG A 14 2.25 -9.67 7.08
N PHE A 15 3.09 -10.56 6.57
CA PHE A 15 4.18 -11.15 7.34
C PHE A 15 5.17 -10.07 7.81
N TYR A 16 5.52 -9.13 6.92
CA TYR A 16 6.31 -7.95 7.30
C TYR A 16 5.61 -7.11 8.37
N GLN A 17 4.30 -6.84 8.25
CA GLN A 17 3.55 -6.13 9.28
C GLN A 17 3.59 -6.86 10.62
N THR A 18 3.42 -8.18 10.66
CA THR A 18 3.39 -8.92 11.93
C THR A 18 4.77 -9.13 12.53
N ALA A 19 5.80 -9.31 11.71
CA ALA A 19 7.16 -9.58 12.16
C ALA A 19 7.97 -8.31 12.43
N ILE A 20 7.77 -7.24 11.64
CA ILE A 20 8.60 -6.02 11.68
C ILE A 20 7.84 -4.82 12.27
N SER A 21 6.52 -4.69 12.06
CA SER A 21 5.75 -3.57 12.65
C SER A 21 5.84 -3.44 14.18
N PRO A 22 5.94 -4.51 15.00
CA PRO A 22 6.10 -4.34 16.44
C PRO A 22 7.49 -3.80 16.84
N PHE A 23 8.49 -3.91 15.96
CA PHE A 23 9.85 -3.44 16.19
C PHE A 23 10.14 -2.06 15.59
N THR A 24 9.27 -1.56 14.70
CA THR A 24 9.43 -0.25 14.08
C THR A 24 8.50 0.78 14.72
N PRO A 25 9.00 1.93 15.18
CA PRO A 25 8.15 3.02 15.67
C PRO A 25 7.22 3.52 14.55
N ALA A 26 6.11 4.16 14.95
CA ALA A 26 5.15 4.76 14.02
C ALA A 26 5.75 6.00 13.31
N THR A 27 6.65 5.77 12.35
CA THR A 27 7.36 6.80 11.57
C THR A 27 6.52 7.28 10.37
N CYS A 28 5.33 6.71 10.16
CA CYS A 28 4.48 7.11 9.04
C CYS A 28 3.96 8.53 9.25
N ARG A 29 4.41 9.47 8.41
CA ARG A 29 3.93 10.87 8.36
C ARG A 29 2.59 11.04 7.65
N TYR A 30 2.13 9.98 6.98
CA TYR A 30 0.90 9.95 6.21
C TYR A 30 -0.17 9.10 6.88
N THR A 31 -1.42 9.51 6.71
CA THR A 31 -2.60 8.79 7.18
C THR A 31 -3.45 8.37 5.98
N PRO A 32 -3.83 7.08 5.84
CA PRO A 32 -3.41 5.93 6.65
C PRO A 32 -1.92 5.60 6.48
N THR A 33 -1.37 4.79 7.39
CA THR A 33 0.04 4.38 7.39
C THR A 33 0.46 3.71 6.07
N CYS A 34 1.75 3.76 5.73
CA CYS A 34 2.27 3.18 4.48
C CYS A 34 1.91 1.69 4.33
N SER A 35 1.88 0.96 5.43
CA SER A 35 1.53 -0.47 5.46
C SER A 35 0.04 -0.71 5.17
N SER A 36 -0.86 0.07 5.79
CA SER A 36 -2.30 0.05 5.52
C SER A 36 -2.62 0.49 4.09
N TYR A 37 -1.97 1.56 3.63
CA TYR A 37 -2.06 2.05 2.26
C TYR A 37 -1.65 0.97 1.25
N SER A 38 -0.54 0.28 1.51
CA SER A 38 -0.05 -0.80 0.63
C SER A 38 -1.05 -1.95 0.53
N LEU A 39 -1.62 -2.37 1.66
CA LEU A 39 -2.63 -3.42 1.74
C LEU A 39 -3.89 -3.04 0.93
N GLU A 40 -4.36 -1.81 1.09
CA GLU A 40 -5.54 -1.31 0.40
C GLU A 40 -5.29 -1.09 -1.09
N ALA A 41 -4.11 -0.59 -1.47
CA ALA A 41 -3.68 -0.42 -2.85
C ALA A 41 -3.61 -1.76 -3.59
N LEU A 42 -3.06 -2.79 -2.96
CA LEU A 42 -3.02 -4.14 -3.53
C LEU A 42 -4.41 -4.76 -3.65
N LYS A 43 -5.29 -4.56 -2.66
CA LYS A 43 -6.68 -5.04 -2.71
C LYS A 43 -7.49 -4.36 -3.82
N LYS A 44 -7.38 -3.02 -3.94
CA LYS A 44 -8.12 -2.23 -4.94
C LYS A 44 -7.57 -2.43 -6.35
N HIS A 45 -6.25 -2.30 -6.53
CA HIS A 45 -5.61 -2.21 -7.84
C HIS A 45 -4.87 -3.47 -8.31
N GLY A 46 -4.56 -4.41 -7.42
CA GLY A 46 -3.74 -5.60 -7.70
C GLY A 46 -2.24 -5.34 -7.53
N VAL A 47 -1.40 -6.35 -7.78
CA VAL A 47 0.05 -6.31 -7.47
C VAL A 47 0.82 -5.23 -8.21
N PHE A 48 0.60 -5.09 -9.52
CA PHE A 48 1.39 -4.17 -10.33
C PHE A 48 1.11 -2.71 -9.96
N TYR A 49 -0.15 -2.28 -10.06
CA TYR A 49 -0.52 -0.88 -9.82
C TYR A 49 -0.62 -0.57 -8.32
N GLY A 50 -1.09 -1.52 -7.50
CA GLY A 50 -1.10 -1.38 -6.05
C GLY A 50 0.30 -1.38 -5.44
N GLY A 51 1.20 -2.22 -5.96
CA GLY A 51 2.61 -2.23 -5.58
C GLY A 51 3.33 -0.94 -5.98
N TRP A 52 3.07 -0.41 -7.18
CA TRP A 52 3.60 0.89 -7.59
C TRP A 52 3.18 2.03 -6.65
N LEU A 53 1.89 2.10 -6.32
CA LEU A 53 1.35 3.08 -5.36
C LEU A 53 1.99 2.91 -3.97
N ALA A 54 2.10 1.67 -3.48
CA ALA A 54 2.73 1.34 -2.21
C ALA A 54 4.19 1.79 -2.16
N THR A 55 4.99 1.42 -3.16
CA THR A 55 6.42 1.78 -3.25
C THR A 55 6.56 3.30 -3.30
N LYS A 56 5.82 3.99 -4.18
CA LYS A 56 5.83 5.46 -4.24
C LYS A 56 5.55 6.10 -2.89
N ARG A 57 4.60 5.54 -2.13
CA ARG A 57 4.22 6.03 -0.80
C ARG A 57 5.34 5.86 0.22
N ILE A 58 5.95 4.68 0.28
CA ILE A 58 7.09 4.39 1.16
C ILE A 58 8.25 5.34 0.85
N PHE A 59 8.57 5.51 -0.43
CA PHE A 59 9.61 6.45 -0.88
C PHE A 59 9.29 7.91 -0.60
N SER A 60 8.02 8.28 -0.45
CA SER A 60 7.61 9.64 -0.09
C SER A 60 7.55 9.84 1.43
N CYS A 61 7.61 8.76 2.22
CA CYS A 61 7.49 8.79 3.68
C CYS A 61 8.85 9.02 4.35
N HIS A 62 9.45 10.18 4.08
CA HIS A 62 10.68 10.67 4.70
C HIS A 62 10.43 12.05 5.35
N PRO A 63 11.28 12.52 6.28
CA PRO A 63 11.10 13.84 6.92
C PRO A 63 11.12 15.02 5.93
N TRP A 64 11.80 14.86 4.79
CA TRP A 64 11.78 15.81 3.67
C TRP A 64 10.63 15.59 2.68
N GLY A 65 9.82 14.57 2.92
CA GLY A 65 8.63 14.27 2.15
C GLY A 65 7.42 15.01 2.69
N GLY A 66 6.24 14.68 2.18
CA GLY A 66 5.01 15.26 2.69
C GLY A 66 4.51 14.59 3.96
N SER A 67 3.37 15.09 4.43
CA SER A 67 2.61 14.54 5.54
C SER A 67 1.12 14.82 5.34
N GLY A 68 0.26 14.07 6.02
CA GLY A 68 -1.18 14.31 6.02
C GLY A 68 -2.01 13.15 5.46
N TYR A 69 -3.28 13.41 5.17
CA TYR A 69 -4.22 12.39 4.72
C TYR A 69 -4.11 12.16 3.21
N ASP A 70 -3.70 10.98 2.78
CA ASP A 70 -3.79 10.58 1.36
C ASP A 70 -4.20 9.09 1.26
N PRO A 71 -5.50 8.85 1.01
CA PRO A 71 -6.06 7.51 0.91
C PRO A 71 -5.83 6.92 -0.47
N VAL A 72 -5.99 5.60 -0.60
CA VAL A 72 -5.80 4.92 -1.88
C VAL A 72 -6.92 5.33 -2.85
N PRO A 73 -6.57 5.86 -4.04
CA PRO A 73 -7.56 6.28 -5.02
C PRO A 73 -8.41 5.10 -5.47
N GLU A 74 -9.69 5.33 -5.73
CA GLU A 74 -10.59 4.27 -6.19
C GLU A 74 -10.21 3.79 -7.59
N LYS A 75 -10.39 2.49 -7.82
CA LYS A 75 -10.15 1.91 -9.13
C LYS A 75 -11.29 2.32 -10.06
N LYS A 76 -11.00 3.16 -11.05
CA LYS A 76 -11.94 3.44 -12.15
C LYS A 76 -12.36 2.11 -12.76
N GLN A 77 -13.62 1.73 -12.55
CA GLN A 77 -14.19 0.57 -13.21
C GLN A 77 -14.22 0.90 -14.71
N LYS A 78 -13.45 0.16 -15.51
CA LYS A 78 -13.68 0.17 -16.95
C LYS A 78 -14.98 -0.57 -17.17
N THR A 79 -16.09 0.16 -17.17
CA THR A 79 -17.36 -0.29 -17.73
C THR A 79 -17.04 -0.78 -19.14
N LYS A 80 -17.09 -2.10 -19.35
CA LYS A 80 -17.19 -2.63 -20.71
C LYS A 80 -18.55 -2.17 -21.20
N LEU A 81 -18.57 -1.14 -22.04
CA LEU A 81 -19.67 -0.92 -22.97
C LEU A 81 -19.42 -1.85 -24.18
#